data_AF-A0A7S4R5D0-F1
#
_entry.id   AF-A0A7S4R5D0-F1
#
_cell.length_a   1.000
_cell.length_b   1.000
_cell.length_c   1.000
_cell.angle_alpha   90.00
_cell.angle_beta   90.00
_cell.angle_gamma   90.00
#
_symmetry.space_group_name_H-M   'P 1'
#
loop_
_entity.id
_entity.type
_entity.pdbx_description
1 polymer ?
#
loop_
_entity_poly.entity_id
_entity_poly.type
_entity_poly.pdbx_seq_one_letter_code
_entity_poly.pdbx_strand_id
1 'polypeptide(L)'
;MFEAIAQLSKPSEFLNDVDFFCISDNYWLGKNTPCLTYGLRGLAFFEVTVKCAEQDLHSGVLGGSVHEAMNDMVKLLSTLVESGTGKICIDGIMDDVRTVTKEEEDLYTDIDFDLEEFKHETRVKTVSDSLLKKDKMSLLMGRWRFPSLSIHGIVGADASKTCISAQCTGKFSIRLVPDQDPEKVKKVVTAHLEKEFAKVRSL
;
A
#
# COMPACT_ATOMS: atom_id res chain seq x y z
N MET A 1 -11.90 -6.71 13.17
CA MET A 1 -12.90 -5.69 13.55
C MET A 1 -14.31 -6.11 13.11
N PHE A 2 -14.56 -6.37 11.83
CA PHE A 2 -15.88 -6.83 11.36
C PHE A 2 -16.40 -8.06 12.11
N GLU A 3 -15.57 -9.11 12.26
CA GLU A 3 -15.94 -10.31 13.03
C GLU A 3 -16.21 -10.02 14.51
N ALA A 4 -15.46 -9.09 15.11
CA ALA A 4 -15.67 -8.69 16.49
C ALA A 4 -17.00 -7.93 16.66
N ILE A 5 -17.33 -7.03 15.74
CA ILE A 5 -18.62 -6.34 15.72
C ILE A 5 -19.75 -7.36 15.50
N ALA A 6 -19.62 -8.24 14.49
CA ALA A 6 -20.61 -9.26 14.20
C ALA A 6 -20.85 -10.21 15.40
N GLN A 7 -19.81 -10.53 16.16
CA GLN A 7 -19.93 -11.32 17.38
C GLN A 7 -20.63 -10.53 18.49
N LEU A 8 -20.25 -9.27 18.70
CA LEU A 8 -20.81 -8.41 19.75
C LEU A 8 -22.24 -7.94 19.45
N SER A 9 -22.71 -8.04 18.20
CA SER A 9 -24.09 -7.71 17.78
C SER A 9 -25.08 -8.88 17.89
N LYS A 10 -24.66 -10.05 18.39
CA LYS A 10 -25.58 -11.19 18.58
C LYS A 10 -26.57 -10.93 19.73
N PRO A 11 -27.71 -11.65 19.78
CA PRO A 11 -28.65 -11.59 20.89
C PRO A 11 -27.96 -11.73 22.25
N SER A 12 -28.30 -10.85 23.19
CA SER A 12 -27.73 -10.79 24.54
C SER A 12 -26.24 -10.41 24.63
N GLU A 13 -25.62 -9.97 23.54
CA GLU A 13 -24.27 -9.41 23.53
C GLU A 13 -24.29 -7.88 23.63
N PHE A 14 -23.12 -7.29 23.89
CA PHE A 14 -22.97 -5.86 24.22
C PHE A 14 -23.59 -4.88 23.21
N LEU A 15 -23.57 -5.21 21.92
CA LEU A 15 -24.10 -4.35 20.85
C LEU A 15 -25.51 -4.74 20.39
N ASN A 16 -26.22 -5.62 21.12
CA ASN A 16 -27.53 -6.14 20.69
C ASN A 16 -28.58 -5.03 20.49
N ASP A 17 -28.59 -4.01 21.35
CA ASP A 17 -29.61 -2.95 21.36
C ASP A 17 -29.11 -1.66 20.66
N VAL A 18 -28.05 -1.75 19.85
CA VAL A 18 -27.48 -0.59 19.14
C VAL A 18 -28.16 -0.41 17.79
N ASP A 19 -28.84 0.72 17.60
CA ASP A 19 -29.52 1.06 16.33
C ASP A 19 -28.56 1.59 15.26
N PHE A 20 -27.54 2.37 15.66
CA PHE A 20 -26.62 3.06 14.75
C PHE A 20 -25.19 3.12 15.29
N PHE A 21 -24.22 3.06 14.37
CA PHE A 21 -22.82 3.35 14.66
C PHE A 21 -22.42 4.68 14.02
N CYS A 22 -21.72 5.50 14.79
CA CYS A 22 -21.07 6.71 14.29
C CYS A 22 -19.61 6.69 14.72
N ILE A 23 -18.70 6.85 13.76
CA ILE A 23 -17.26 6.87 14.00
C ILE A 23 -16.74 8.24 13.52
N SER A 24 -16.16 9.00 14.45
CA SER A 24 -15.48 10.26 14.16
C SER A 24 -13.97 10.06 14.25
N ASP A 25 -13.40 9.44 13.22
CA ASP A 25 -11.96 9.14 13.10
C ASP A 25 -11.48 9.33 11.65
N ASN A 26 -11.83 10.48 11.09
CA ASN A 26 -11.48 10.86 9.73
C ASN A 26 -11.29 12.39 9.65
N TYR A 27 -10.85 12.84 8.49
CA TYR A 27 -10.55 14.25 8.24
C TYR A 27 -11.45 14.79 7.13
N TRP A 28 -11.66 16.10 7.13
CA TRP A 28 -12.27 16.77 5.99
C TRP A 28 -11.36 16.64 4.77
N LEU A 29 -11.96 16.64 3.58
CA LEU A 29 -11.24 16.51 2.32
C LEU A 29 -10.42 17.76 1.99
N GLY A 30 -10.97 18.93 2.32
CA GLY A 30 -10.36 20.25 2.19
C GLY A 30 -10.77 21.13 3.38
N LYS A 31 -10.58 22.44 3.24
CA LYS A 31 -10.79 23.38 4.35
C LYS A 31 -12.13 24.10 4.35
N ASN A 32 -12.81 24.15 3.21
CA ASN A 32 -13.96 25.02 3.01
C ASN A 32 -15.29 24.32 3.37
N THR A 33 -15.40 23.01 3.11
CA THR A 33 -16.66 22.26 3.25
C THR A 33 -16.50 21.05 4.19
N PRO A 34 -17.35 20.90 5.24
CA PRO A 34 -17.36 19.72 6.10
C PRO A 34 -17.77 18.47 5.32
N CYS A 35 -17.24 17.30 5.70
CA CYS A 35 -17.45 16.06 4.97
C CYS A 35 -18.18 15.00 5.80
N LEU A 36 -19.10 14.27 5.16
CA LEU A 36 -19.59 12.98 5.64
C LEU A 36 -18.95 11.87 4.81
N THR A 37 -18.17 10.99 5.46
CA THR A 37 -17.49 9.87 4.79
C THR A 37 -18.34 8.61 4.88
N TYR A 38 -18.61 7.98 3.73
CA TYR A 38 -19.42 6.76 3.65
C TYR A 38 -18.61 5.51 3.27
N GLY A 39 -17.31 5.66 3.00
CA GLY A 39 -16.45 4.57 2.56
C GLY A 39 -15.00 4.76 2.98
N LEU A 40 -14.36 3.66 3.35
CA LEU A 40 -12.94 3.59 3.69
C LEU A 40 -12.30 2.44 2.92
N ARG A 41 -11.03 2.62 2.53
CA ARG A 41 -10.22 1.55 1.94
C ARG A 41 -9.81 0.54 3.00
N GLY A 42 -9.76 -0.73 2.62
CA GLY A 42 -9.10 -1.77 3.41
C GLY A 42 -7.58 -1.61 3.42
N LEU A 43 -6.90 -2.48 4.16
CA LEU A 43 -5.44 -2.50 4.25
C LEU A 43 -4.96 -3.95 4.36
N ALA A 44 -4.12 -4.36 3.42
CA ALA A 44 -3.29 -5.55 3.53
C ALA A 44 -1.84 -5.11 3.78
N PHE A 45 -1.28 -5.49 4.93
CA PHE A 45 0.10 -5.17 5.31
C PHE A 45 0.98 -6.40 5.15
N PHE A 46 2.14 -6.24 4.52
CA PHE A 46 3.05 -7.32 4.18
C PHE A 46 4.43 -7.09 4.76
N GLU A 47 5.02 -8.18 5.23
CA GLU A 47 6.43 -8.27 5.59
C GLU A 47 7.07 -9.39 4.76
N VAL A 48 8.14 -9.06 4.05
CA VAL A 48 8.93 -10.03 3.28
C VAL A 48 10.35 -10.04 3.82
N THR A 49 10.86 -11.22 4.17
CA THR A 49 12.22 -11.38 4.70
C THR A 49 13.08 -12.11 3.68
N VAL A 50 14.25 -11.54 3.38
CA VAL A 50 15.30 -12.20 2.62
C VAL A 50 16.47 -12.48 3.55
N LYS A 51 17.00 -13.70 3.53
CA LYS A 51 18.16 -14.15 4.31
C LYS A 51 19.23 -14.67 3.34
N CYS A 52 20.47 -14.23 3.51
CA CYS A 52 21.61 -14.63 2.69
C CYS A 52 22.74 -15.31 3.48
N ALA A 53 22.79 -15.15 4.81
CA ALA A 53 23.81 -15.73 5.67
C ALA A 53 23.25 -16.07 7.07
N GLU A 54 24.00 -16.84 7.84
CA GLU A 54 23.67 -17.14 9.25
C GLU A 54 24.11 -16.05 10.23
N GLN A 55 24.98 -15.14 9.79
CA GLN A 55 25.48 -14.01 10.57
C GLN A 55 25.86 -12.85 9.65
N ASP A 56 25.97 -11.67 10.25
CA ASP A 56 26.42 -10.47 9.57
C ASP A 56 27.87 -10.62 9.08
N LEU A 57 28.15 -10.06 7.91
CA LEU A 57 29.42 -10.24 7.22
C LEU A 57 30.14 -8.89 7.00
N HIS A 58 31.47 -8.90 7.03
CA HIS A 58 32.26 -7.69 6.77
C HIS A 58 32.21 -7.33 5.27
N SER A 59 31.60 -6.20 4.91
CA SER A 59 31.36 -5.86 3.49
C SER A 59 32.64 -5.61 2.71
N GLY A 60 33.72 -5.13 3.34
CA GLY A 60 35.02 -4.99 2.69
C GLY A 60 35.74 -6.32 2.38
N VAL A 61 35.39 -7.41 3.07
CA VAL A 61 36.04 -8.72 2.87
C VAL A 61 35.21 -9.58 1.93
N LEU A 62 33.89 -9.57 2.08
CA LEU A 62 32.98 -10.45 1.33
C LEU A 62 32.13 -9.74 0.27
N GLY A 63 32.16 -8.40 0.21
CA GLY A 63 31.47 -7.64 -0.83
C GLY A 63 31.91 -8.07 -2.22
N GLY A 64 30.94 -8.36 -3.09
CA GLY A 64 31.18 -8.90 -4.44
C GLY A 64 31.51 -10.40 -4.49
N SER A 65 31.59 -11.09 -3.34
CA SER A 65 31.83 -12.54 -3.28
C SER A 65 30.59 -13.35 -2.89
N VAL A 66 29.58 -12.71 -2.29
CA VAL A 66 28.35 -13.36 -1.81
C VAL A 66 27.12 -12.66 -2.36
N HIS A 67 26.00 -13.40 -2.48
CA HIS A 67 24.70 -12.78 -2.71
C HIS A 67 24.25 -12.08 -1.42
N GLU A 68 23.84 -10.83 -1.54
CA GLU A 68 23.52 -9.98 -0.39
C GLU A 68 22.01 -9.80 -0.25
N ALA A 69 21.46 -10.05 0.94
CA ALA A 69 20.01 -9.97 1.18
C ALA A 69 19.43 -8.59 0.82
N MET A 70 20.18 -7.51 1.04
CA MET A 70 19.75 -6.16 0.72
C MET A 70 19.60 -5.91 -0.79
N ASN A 71 20.48 -6.49 -1.60
CA ASN A 71 20.40 -6.34 -3.06
C ASN A 71 19.15 -7.03 -3.61
N ASP A 72 18.90 -8.26 -3.14
CA ASP A 72 17.71 -9.03 -3.49
C ASP A 72 16.43 -8.33 -3.01
N MET A 73 16.44 -7.79 -1.79
CA MET A 73 15.32 -7.02 -1.23
C MET A 73 14.99 -5.79 -2.07
N VAL A 74 15.98 -4.97 -2.41
CA VAL A 74 15.79 -3.78 -3.27
C VAL A 74 15.22 -4.20 -4.62
N LYS A 75 15.75 -5.28 -5.20
CA LYS A 75 15.26 -5.82 -6.47
C LYS A 75 13.80 -6.23 -6.36
N LEU A 76 13.43 -7.03 -5.36
CA LEU A 76 12.05 -7.47 -5.15
C LEU A 76 11.08 -6.30 -4.97
N LEU A 77 11.40 -5.37 -4.07
CA LEU A 77 10.54 -4.22 -3.81
C LEU A 77 10.34 -3.34 -5.05
N SER A 78 11.36 -3.22 -5.92
CA SER A 78 11.25 -2.48 -7.18
C SER A 78 10.27 -3.09 -8.19
N THR A 79 9.90 -4.36 -8.03
CA THR A 79 8.94 -5.05 -8.91
C THR A 79 7.48 -4.87 -8.50
N LEU A 80 7.21 -4.31 -7.31
CA LEU A 80 5.86 -4.24 -6.75
C LEU A 80 5.04 -3.08 -7.34
N VAL A 81 5.69 -1.95 -7.60
CA VAL A 81 5.04 -0.73 -8.07
C VAL A 81 5.97 0.03 -9.02
N GLU A 82 5.41 0.50 -10.13
CA GLU A 82 6.12 1.31 -11.11
C GLU A 82 6.37 2.71 -10.57
N SER A 83 7.65 3.10 -10.51
CA SER A 83 8.06 4.45 -10.14
C SER A 83 7.56 5.47 -11.17
N GLY A 84 7.05 6.59 -10.70
CA GLY A 84 6.54 7.68 -11.53
C GLY A 84 5.05 7.59 -11.90
N THR A 85 4.47 6.39 -12.01
CA THR A 85 3.03 6.22 -12.30
C THR A 85 2.24 5.74 -11.08
N GLY A 86 2.88 5.04 -10.15
CA GLY A 86 2.23 4.39 -9.01
C GLY A 86 1.42 3.16 -9.40
N LYS A 87 1.58 2.64 -10.63
CA LYS A 87 0.89 1.44 -11.10
C LYS A 87 1.43 0.22 -10.34
N ILE A 88 0.54 -0.54 -9.71
CA ILE A 88 0.90 -1.81 -9.06
C ILE A 88 1.23 -2.83 -10.16
N CYS A 89 2.38 -3.50 -10.05
CA CYS A 89 2.93 -4.40 -11.05
C CYS A 89 2.70 -5.88 -10.72
N ILE A 90 1.77 -6.17 -9.80
CA ILE A 90 1.43 -7.51 -9.34
C ILE A 90 0.30 -8.06 -10.21
N ASP A 91 0.56 -9.15 -10.92
CA ASP A 91 -0.43 -9.81 -11.77
C ASP A 91 -1.66 -10.22 -10.94
N GLY A 92 -2.86 -9.92 -11.44
CA GLY A 92 -4.13 -10.27 -10.78
C GLY A 92 -4.60 -9.30 -9.67
N ILE A 93 -3.82 -8.26 -9.33
CA ILE A 93 -4.20 -7.30 -8.27
C ILE A 93 -5.42 -6.44 -8.64
N MET A 94 -5.65 -6.22 -9.93
CA MET A 94 -6.71 -5.36 -10.46
C MET A 94 -7.99 -6.13 -10.80
N ASP A 95 -7.98 -7.47 -10.74
CA ASP A 95 -9.05 -8.31 -11.30
C ASP A 95 -10.41 -8.10 -10.62
N ASP A 96 -10.41 -7.82 -9.32
CA ASP A 96 -11.63 -7.59 -8.54
C ASP A 96 -11.96 -6.09 -8.38
N VAL A 97 -11.19 -5.20 -9.01
CA VAL A 97 -11.47 -3.76 -8.94
C VAL A 97 -12.66 -3.45 -9.82
N ARG A 98 -13.76 -3.00 -9.22
CA ARG A 98 -14.98 -2.60 -9.94
C ARG A 98 -14.67 -1.65 -11.11
N THR A 99 -15.42 -1.77 -12.20
CA THR A 99 -15.41 -0.78 -13.27
C THR A 99 -16.06 0.51 -12.81
N VAL A 100 -15.57 1.66 -13.28
CA VAL A 100 -16.17 2.96 -12.98
C VAL A 100 -17.49 3.08 -13.74
N THR A 101 -18.58 3.31 -13.02
CA THR A 101 -19.90 3.59 -13.61
C THR A 101 -20.08 5.08 -13.86
N LYS A 102 -21.04 5.45 -14.72
CA LYS A 102 -21.29 6.88 -14.98
C LYS A 102 -21.83 7.58 -13.73
N GLU A 103 -22.68 6.87 -12.99
CA GLU A 103 -23.26 7.32 -11.74
C GLU A 103 -22.17 7.56 -10.68
N GLU A 104 -21.17 6.68 -10.58
CA GLU A 104 -20.01 6.88 -9.69
C GLU A 104 -19.14 8.05 -10.14
N GLU A 105 -18.91 8.21 -11.44
CA GLU A 105 -18.14 9.33 -11.99
C GLU A 105 -18.79 10.68 -11.67
N ASP A 106 -20.11 10.78 -11.82
CA ASP A 106 -20.85 12.02 -11.59
C ASP A 106 -20.75 12.50 -10.14
N LEU A 107 -20.58 11.60 -9.17
CA LEU A 107 -20.37 11.94 -7.75
C LEU A 107 -19.10 12.78 -7.50
N TYR A 108 -18.11 12.74 -8.39
CA TYR A 108 -16.85 13.49 -8.24
C TYR A 108 -16.93 14.94 -8.74
N THR A 109 -17.95 15.26 -9.54
CA THR A 109 -18.06 16.57 -10.23
C THR A 109 -18.20 17.70 -9.22
N ASP A 110 -19.16 17.56 -8.29
CA ASP A 110 -19.54 18.62 -7.36
C ASP A 110 -18.72 18.64 -6.06
N ILE A 111 -17.72 17.76 -5.95
CA ILE A 111 -16.85 17.71 -4.77
C ILE A 111 -15.99 18.98 -4.71
N ASP A 112 -16.14 19.71 -3.62
CA ASP A 112 -15.29 20.84 -3.25
C ASP A 112 -13.88 20.34 -2.90
N PHE A 113 -12.96 20.48 -3.86
CA PHE A 113 -11.57 20.08 -3.73
C PHE A 113 -10.72 20.91 -4.67
N ASP A 114 -9.78 21.67 -4.10
CA ASP A 114 -8.78 22.42 -4.84
C ASP A 114 -7.49 21.57 -4.96
N LEU A 115 -7.16 21.23 -6.21
CA LEU A 115 -5.99 20.42 -6.54
C LEU A 115 -4.67 21.14 -6.26
N GLU A 116 -4.61 22.45 -6.50
CA GLU A 116 -3.41 23.26 -6.31
C GLU A 116 -3.19 23.54 -4.82
N GLU A 117 -4.26 23.79 -4.06
CA GLU A 117 -4.18 23.88 -2.60
C GLU A 117 -3.67 22.55 -2.02
N PHE A 118 -4.23 21.41 -2.46
CA PHE A 118 -3.76 20.09 -2.03
C PHE A 118 -2.27 19.86 -2.35
N LYS A 119 -1.82 20.24 -3.56
CA LYS A 119 -0.40 20.15 -3.94
C LYS A 119 0.47 21.00 -3.02
N HIS A 120 0.07 22.24 -2.76
CA HIS A 120 0.81 23.17 -1.90
C HIS A 120 0.88 22.68 -0.44
N GLU A 121 -0.23 22.21 0.12
CA GLU A 121 -0.33 21.75 1.51
C GLU A 121 0.43 20.47 1.80
N THR A 122 0.37 19.51 0.88
CA THR A 122 1.11 18.26 1.01
C THR A 122 2.62 18.51 0.96
N ARG A 123 3.05 19.71 0.52
CA ARG A 123 4.45 20.11 0.36
C ARG A 123 5.25 19.07 -0.45
N VAL A 124 4.54 18.36 -1.33
CA VAL A 124 5.12 17.30 -2.15
C VAL A 124 5.94 17.98 -3.24
N LYS A 125 7.23 18.16 -2.94
CA LYS A 125 8.27 18.54 -3.89
C LYS A 125 8.82 17.24 -4.49
N THR A 126 8.01 16.54 -5.30
CA THR A 126 8.50 15.36 -6.03
C THR A 126 9.63 15.76 -6.98
N VAL A 127 10.39 14.79 -7.47
CA VAL A 127 11.46 15.00 -8.47
C VAL A 127 10.95 15.73 -9.73
N SER A 128 9.63 15.71 -9.98
CA SER A 128 8.95 16.36 -11.10
C SER A 128 8.06 17.54 -10.73
N ASP A 129 8.03 17.98 -9.46
CA ASP A 129 7.05 18.95 -8.92
C ASP A 129 5.61 18.66 -9.36
N SER A 130 5.25 17.38 -9.48
CA SER A 130 3.96 16.95 -9.98
C SER A 130 3.36 15.82 -9.13
N LEU A 131 2.03 15.85 -9.03
CA LEU A 131 1.23 14.75 -8.50
C LEU A 131 1.15 13.63 -9.55
N LEU A 132 0.92 12.40 -9.11
CA LEU A 132 0.72 11.24 -10.00
C LEU A 132 -0.48 11.43 -10.95
N LYS A 133 -1.45 12.26 -10.54
CA LYS A 133 -2.70 12.57 -11.25
C LYS A 133 -2.80 14.07 -11.43
N LYS A 134 -3.20 14.51 -12.63
CA LYS A 134 -3.16 15.92 -13.05
C LYS A 134 -4.51 16.64 -12.94
N ASP A 135 -5.59 15.90 -12.73
CA ASP A 135 -6.93 16.44 -12.61
C ASP A 135 -7.59 15.97 -11.30
N LYS A 136 -8.58 16.76 -10.85
CA LYS A 136 -9.32 16.53 -9.60
C LYS A 136 -9.91 15.11 -9.55
N MET A 137 -10.62 14.72 -10.60
CA MET A 137 -11.39 13.48 -10.60
C MET A 137 -10.48 12.25 -10.53
N SER A 138 -9.45 12.18 -11.38
CA SER A 138 -8.53 11.05 -11.38
C SER A 138 -7.70 10.97 -10.09
N LEU A 139 -7.39 12.10 -9.45
CA LEU A 139 -6.75 12.13 -8.13
C LEU A 139 -7.66 11.56 -7.05
N LEU A 140 -8.92 12.02 -6.97
CA LEU A 140 -9.87 11.55 -5.97
C LEU A 140 -10.20 10.07 -6.18
N MET A 141 -10.40 9.62 -7.42
CA MET A 141 -10.58 8.20 -7.73
C MET A 141 -9.36 7.37 -7.32
N GLY A 142 -8.13 7.86 -7.59
CA GLY A 142 -6.90 7.21 -7.15
C GLY A 142 -6.79 7.09 -5.63
N ARG A 143 -7.33 8.06 -4.88
CA ARG A 143 -7.34 8.05 -3.41
C ARG A 143 -8.44 7.18 -2.81
N TRP A 144 -9.57 7.01 -3.48
CA TRP A 144 -10.76 6.41 -2.84
C TRP A 144 -11.10 5.04 -3.39
N ARG A 145 -11.01 4.86 -4.71
CA ARG A 145 -11.65 3.74 -5.40
C ARG A 145 -10.69 2.83 -6.17
N PHE A 146 -9.45 3.26 -6.36
CA PHE A 146 -8.38 2.43 -6.91
C PHE A 146 -7.41 1.99 -5.79
N PRO A 147 -6.87 0.76 -5.88
CA PRO A 147 -5.90 0.27 -4.92
C PRO A 147 -4.59 1.06 -5.05
N SER A 148 -3.82 1.12 -3.97
CA SER A 148 -2.50 1.77 -3.96
C SER A 148 -1.51 0.94 -3.17
N LEU A 149 -0.27 0.83 -3.65
CA LEU A 149 0.83 0.19 -2.93
C LEU A 149 1.80 1.24 -2.39
N SER A 150 2.27 1.06 -1.16
CA SER A 150 3.29 1.91 -0.56
C SER A 150 4.34 1.05 0.14
N ILE A 151 5.62 1.34 -0.13
CA ILE A 151 6.76 0.73 0.55
C ILE A 151 7.12 1.63 1.74
N HIS A 152 7.16 1.05 2.93
CA HIS A 152 7.34 1.77 4.20
C HIS A 152 8.78 1.78 4.67
N GLY A 153 9.56 0.77 4.30
CA GLY A 153 10.97 0.69 4.62
C GLY A 153 11.51 -0.73 4.64
N ILE A 154 12.81 -0.84 4.92
CA ILE A 154 13.52 -2.10 5.12
C ILE A 154 14.10 -2.05 6.53
N VAL A 155 13.84 -3.09 7.34
CA VAL A 155 14.38 -3.24 8.70
C VAL A 155 15.33 -4.42 8.77
N GLY A 156 16.20 -4.42 9.78
CA GLY A 156 17.22 -5.47 9.95
C GLY A 156 18.51 -5.24 9.15
N ALA A 157 18.58 -4.14 8.39
CA ALA A 157 19.82 -3.68 7.76
C ALA A 157 20.38 -2.45 8.48
N ASP A 158 21.67 -2.48 8.82
CA ASP A 158 22.36 -1.36 9.48
C ASP A 158 23.10 -0.51 8.44
N ALA A 159 22.52 0.64 8.09
CA ALA A 159 23.09 1.56 7.11
C ALA A 159 24.34 2.32 7.61
N SER A 160 24.73 2.17 8.88
CA SER A 160 25.81 2.94 9.52
C SER A 160 27.13 2.18 9.66
N LYS A 161 27.19 0.92 9.21
CA LYS A 161 28.37 0.04 9.31
C LYS A 161 28.75 -0.54 7.95
N THR A 162 30.04 -0.84 7.76
CA THR A 162 30.55 -1.62 6.62
C THR A 162 30.21 -3.10 6.79
N CYS A 163 28.92 -3.42 6.73
CA CYS A 163 28.34 -4.72 7.03
C CYS A 163 27.38 -5.16 5.91
N ILE A 164 27.42 -6.44 5.56
CA ILE A 164 26.37 -7.13 4.80
C ILE A 164 25.47 -7.80 5.84
N SER A 165 24.24 -7.32 5.97
CA SER A 165 23.29 -7.89 6.91
C SER A 165 22.87 -9.29 6.48
N ALA A 166 22.88 -10.23 7.43
CA ALA A 166 22.53 -11.63 7.19
C ALA A 166 21.12 -11.81 6.64
N GLN A 167 20.21 -10.92 7.05
CA GLN A 167 18.84 -10.85 6.61
C GLN A 167 18.33 -9.41 6.66
N CYS A 168 17.27 -9.14 5.90
CA CYS A 168 16.50 -7.90 6.03
C CYS A 168 15.02 -8.16 5.73
N THR A 169 14.15 -7.31 6.29
CA THR A 169 12.69 -7.40 6.12
C THR A 169 12.15 -6.14 5.49
N GLY A 170 11.61 -6.26 4.28
CA GLY A 170 10.88 -5.19 3.60
C GLY A 170 9.44 -5.12 4.12
N LYS A 171 8.97 -3.90 4.38
CA LYS A 171 7.60 -3.62 4.82
C LYS A 171 6.88 -2.80 3.77
N PHE A 172 5.73 -3.26 3.33
CA PHE A 172 4.88 -2.54 2.37
C PHE A 172 3.41 -2.84 2.65
N SER A 173 2.51 -2.04 2.10
CA SER A 173 1.07 -2.32 2.19
C SER A 173 0.34 -1.99 0.91
N ILE A 174 -0.81 -2.62 0.76
CA ILE A 174 -1.77 -2.37 -0.30
C ILE A 174 -3.06 -1.87 0.34
N ARG A 175 -3.53 -0.70 -0.10
CA ARG A 175 -4.87 -0.21 0.22
C ARG A 175 -5.86 -0.94 -0.67
N LEU A 176 -6.83 -1.60 -0.04
CA LEU A 176 -7.85 -2.41 -0.72
C LEU A 176 -9.08 -1.58 -1.02
N VAL A 177 -9.74 -1.89 -2.13
CA VAL A 177 -10.99 -1.26 -2.57
C VAL A 177 -12.10 -2.32 -2.61
N PRO A 178 -13.37 -1.95 -2.87
CA PRO A 178 -14.47 -2.91 -2.85
C PRO A 178 -14.19 -4.17 -3.67
N ASP A 179 -14.70 -5.30 -3.19
CA ASP A 179 -14.59 -6.66 -3.75
C ASP A 179 -13.20 -7.31 -3.71
N GLN A 180 -12.16 -6.62 -3.25
CA GLN A 180 -10.86 -7.24 -3.03
C GLN A 180 -10.84 -8.04 -1.71
N ASP A 181 -10.77 -9.36 -1.83
CA ASP A 181 -10.54 -10.28 -0.72
C ASP A 181 -9.07 -10.23 -0.25
N PRO A 182 -8.79 -9.89 1.02
CA PRO A 182 -7.43 -9.91 1.58
C PRO A 182 -6.68 -11.22 1.36
N GLU A 183 -7.34 -12.38 1.41
CA GLU A 183 -6.68 -13.68 1.20
C GLU A 183 -6.30 -13.90 -0.26
N LYS A 184 -7.13 -13.44 -1.22
CA LYS A 184 -6.78 -13.45 -2.63
C LYS A 184 -5.63 -12.49 -2.92
N VAL A 185 -5.65 -11.29 -2.34
CA VAL A 185 -4.56 -10.31 -2.46
C VAL A 185 -3.26 -10.89 -1.92
N LYS A 186 -3.28 -11.56 -0.77
CA LYS A 186 -2.12 -12.25 -0.23
C LYS A 186 -1.57 -13.29 -1.21
N LYS A 187 -2.43 -14.13 -1.80
CA LYS A 187 -2.01 -15.16 -2.77
C LYS A 187 -1.30 -14.55 -3.98
N VAL A 188 -1.85 -13.51 -4.59
CA VAL A 188 -1.23 -12.89 -5.78
C VAL A 188 0.08 -12.18 -5.45
N VAL A 189 0.17 -11.53 -4.28
CA VAL A 189 1.41 -10.90 -3.78
C VAL A 189 2.49 -11.96 -3.53
N THR A 190 2.16 -13.05 -2.85
CA THR A 190 3.08 -14.16 -2.61
C THR A 190 3.58 -14.75 -3.93
N ALA A 191 2.68 -15.07 -4.86
CA ALA A 191 3.04 -15.63 -6.15
C ALA A 191 3.96 -14.70 -6.96
N HIS A 192 3.71 -13.39 -6.93
CA HIS A 192 4.56 -12.39 -7.57
C HIS A 192 5.97 -12.37 -6.96
N LEU A 193 6.07 -12.28 -5.64
CA LEU A 193 7.36 -12.25 -4.94
C LEU A 193 8.17 -13.53 -5.17
N GLU A 194 7.53 -14.71 -5.12
CA GLU A 194 8.18 -15.99 -5.40
C GLU A 194 8.68 -16.08 -6.84
N LYS A 195 7.87 -15.64 -7.81
CA LYS A 195 8.23 -15.57 -9.23
C LYS A 195 9.43 -14.64 -9.46
N GLU A 196 9.43 -13.45 -8.87
CA GLU A 196 10.54 -12.50 -9.02
C GLU A 196 11.81 -12.98 -8.29
N PHE A 197 11.67 -13.60 -7.12
CA PHE A 197 12.80 -14.15 -6.36
C PHE A 197 13.44 -15.35 -7.06
N ALA A 198 12.65 -16.20 -7.73
CA ALA A 198 13.17 -17.31 -8.52
C ALA A 198 14.14 -16.85 -9.62
N LYS A 199 13.90 -15.67 -10.22
CA LYS A 199 14.80 -15.08 -11.24
C LYS A 199 16.13 -14.63 -10.65
N VAL A 200 16.13 -14.21 -9.39
CA VAL A 200 17.35 -13.83 -8.66
C VAL A 200 18.20 -15.07 -8.36
N ARG A 201 17.55 -16.19 -7.98
CA ARG A 201 18.24 -17.47 -7.71
C ARG A 201 18.80 -18.17 -8.94
N SER A 202 18.30 -17.85 -10.14
CA SER A 202 18.73 -18.46 -11.39
C SER A 202 19.94 -17.79 -12.05
N LEU A 203 20.52 -16.78 -11.39
CA LEU A 203 21.76 -16.08 -11.78
C LEU A 203 22.95 -16.69 -11.05
#